data_AF-A0A1Q6WVY4-F1
#
_entry.id   AF-A0A1Q6WVY4-F1
#
_cell.length_a   1.000
_cell.length_b   1.000
_cell.length_c   1.000
_cell.angle_alpha   90.00
_cell.angle_beta   90.00
_cell.angle_gamma   90.00
#
_symmetry.space_group_name_H-M   'P 1'
#
loop_
_entity.id
_entity.type
_entity.pdbx_description
1 polymer ?
#
loop_
_entity_poly.entity_id
_entity_poly.type
_entity_poly.pdbx_seq_one_letter_code
_entity_poly.pdbx_strand_id
1 'polypeptide(L)'
;MELSSAKTDFGPAIRRDGLEIIWGTFRPPSVGNMDLSVSTRPSTSDPWSTPISLGPVVNSVGADNRPALSFDGTELYFQSTRSGGFGAQDLYVSRRTKLKQPD
;
A
#
# COMPACT_ATOMS: atom_id res chain seq x y z
N MET A 1 3.20 12.13 12.36
CA MET A 1 3.72 13.47 12.00
C MET A 1 4.37 13.43 10.63
N GLU A 2 5.09 12.37 10.29
CA GLU A 2 5.58 12.15 8.92
C GLU A 2 4.69 11.15 8.14
N LEU A 3 4.53 9.93 8.66
CA LEU A 3 3.61 8.96 8.06
C LEU A 3 2.19 9.18 8.53
N SER A 4 1.94 9.32 9.85
CA SER A 4 0.59 9.40 10.43
C SER A 4 -0.19 10.64 9.99
N SER A 5 -1.52 10.51 9.91
CA SER A 5 -2.46 11.61 9.65
C SER A 5 -3.55 11.71 10.71
N ALA A 6 -4.50 12.63 10.53
CA ALA A 6 -5.73 12.68 11.33
C ALA A 6 -6.74 11.56 10.97
N LYS A 7 -6.44 10.71 9.97
CA LYS A 7 -7.25 9.58 9.53
C LYS A 7 -6.78 8.29 10.17
N THR A 8 -7.65 7.29 10.21
CA THR A 8 -7.27 5.94 10.64
C THR A 8 -6.27 5.35 9.63
N ASP A 9 -5.16 4.84 10.15
CA ASP A 9 -4.09 4.17 9.41
C ASP A 9 -3.91 2.77 10.00
N PHE A 10 -3.72 1.74 9.18
CA PHE A 10 -3.62 0.35 9.65
C PHE A 10 -2.84 -0.54 8.68
N GLY A 11 -2.31 -1.65 9.23
CA GLY A 11 -1.64 -2.71 8.48
C GLY A 11 -0.44 -2.22 7.66
N PRO A 12 0.59 -1.61 8.28
CA PRO A 12 1.79 -1.26 7.54
C PRO A 12 2.54 -2.52 7.06
N ALA A 13 2.97 -2.49 5.80
CA ALA A 13 3.88 -3.44 5.19
C ALA A 13 5.12 -2.70 4.69
N ILE A 14 6.29 -3.08 5.17
CA ILE A 14 7.56 -2.46 4.81
C ILE A 14 8.32 -3.41 3.89
N ARG A 15 8.83 -2.90 2.77
CA ARG A 15 9.70 -3.68 1.88
C ARG A 15 10.97 -4.08 2.62
N ARG A 16 11.54 -5.24 2.29
CA ARG A 16 12.67 -5.83 3.03
C ARG A 16 13.88 -4.91 3.23
N ASP A 17 14.14 -4.01 2.29
CA ASP A 17 15.23 -3.01 2.38
C ASP A 17 14.91 -1.83 3.32
N GLY A 18 13.67 -1.73 3.80
CA GLY A 18 13.21 -0.66 4.68
C GLY A 18 12.95 0.67 3.95
N LEU A 19 12.92 0.70 2.62
CA LEU A 19 12.89 1.93 1.81
C LEU A 19 11.52 2.25 1.20
N GLU A 20 10.55 1.36 1.39
CA GLU A 20 9.16 1.53 0.95
C GLU A 20 8.23 0.98 2.01
N ILE A 21 7.17 1.73 2.30
CA ILE A 21 6.10 1.33 3.20
C ILE A 21 4.76 1.51 2.50
N ILE A 22 3.89 0.51 2.61
CA ILE A 22 2.52 0.51 2.10
C ILE A 22 1.59 0.26 3.28
N TRP A 23 0.50 1.00 3.41
CA TRP A 23 -0.48 0.81 4.48
C TRP A 23 -1.88 1.19 4.02
N GLY A 24 -2.89 0.70 4.73
CA GLY A 24 -4.27 1.10 4.52
C GLY A 24 -4.61 2.40 5.25
N THR A 25 -5.35 3.29 4.61
CA THR A 25 -5.71 4.60 5.16
C THR A 25 -7.04 5.12 4.59
N PHE A 26 -7.67 6.05 5.32
CA PHE A 26 -8.87 6.79 4.88
C PHE A 26 -8.53 8.22 4.36
N ARG A 27 -7.31 8.42 3.83
CA ARG A 27 -6.86 9.72 3.32
C ARG A 27 -7.40 10.00 1.91
N PRO A 28 -7.86 11.23 1.63
CA PRO A 28 -8.08 11.70 0.26
C PRO A 28 -6.75 12.14 -0.40
N PRO A 29 -6.66 12.15 -1.75
CA PRO A 29 -7.63 11.59 -2.68
C PRO A 29 -7.65 10.05 -2.60
N SER A 30 -8.84 9.46 -2.67
CA SER A 30 -9.04 8.02 -2.59
C SER A 30 -9.92 7.52 -3.74
N VAL A 31 -9.71 6.28 -4.14
CA VAL A 31 -10.54 5.57 -5.13
C VAL A 31 -11.79 5.02 -4.42
N GLY A 32 -11.60 4.45 -3.24
CA GLY A 32 -12.66 3.98 -2.35
C GLY A 32 -12.66 4.72 -1.02
N ASN A 33 -13.47 4.22 -0.07
CA ASN A 33 -13.49 4.80 1.28
C ASN A 33 -12.20 4.43 2.06
N MET A 34 -11.59 3.29 1.74
CA MET A 34 -10.39 2.78 2.37
C MET A 34 -9.42 2.29 1.29
N ASP A 35 -8.27 2.95 1.21
CA ASP A 35 -7.29 2.79 0.13
C ASP A 35 -5.92 2.40 0.68
N LEU A 36 -5.10 1.79 -0.18
CA LEU A 36 -3.67 1.61 0.07
C LEU A 36 -2.89 2.85 -0.38
N SER A 37 -2.03 3.35 0.51
CA SER A 37 -1.06 4.41 0.24
C SER A 37 0.36 3.88 0.37
N VAL A 38 1.29 4.54 -0.31
CA VAL A 38 2.73 4.24 -0.30
C VAL A 38 3.54 5.48 0.05
N SER A 39 4.66 5.26 0.72
CA SER A 39 5.72 6.23 0.91
C SER A 39 7.08 5.55 0.77
N THR A 40 8.08 6.32 0.35
CA THR A 40 9.45 5.87 0.11
C THR A 40 10.45 6.77 0.80
N ARG A 41 11.66 6.27 1.02
CA ARG A 41 12.78 7.06 1.54
C ARG A 41 14.11 6.61 0.93
N PRO A 42 15.10 7.50 0.79
CA PRO A 42 16.40 7.13 0.20
C PRO A 42 17.20 6.14 1.07
N SER A 43 17.17 6.28 2.39
CA SER A 43 17.82 5.39 3.35
C SER A 43 16.97 5.16 4.59
N THR A 44 17.34 4.19 5.44
CA THR A 44 16.60 3.88 6.67
C THR A 44 16.67 4.97 7.75
N SER A 45 17.60 5.91 7.61
CA SER A 45 17.74 7.09 8.47
C SER A 45 17.04 8.33 7.92
N ASP A 46 16.64 8.32 6.64
CA ASP A 46 15.97 9.45 6.02
C ASP A 46 14.49 9.50 6.38
N PRO A 47 13.91 10.71 6.35
CA PRO A 47 12.48 10.88 6.40
C PRO A 47 11.76 10.15 5.25
N TRP A 48 10.58 9.61 5.55
CA TRP A 48 9.60 9.14 4.57
C TRP A 48 9.08 10.31 3.72
N SER A 49 8.93 10.07 2.42
CA SER A 49 8.31 11.01 1.50
C SER A 49 6.82 11.19 1.78
N THR A 50 6.24 12.27 1.25
CA THR A 50 4.79 12.51 1.32
C THR A 50 4.03 11.29 0.78
N PRO A 51 3.14 10.68 1.58
CA PRO A 51 2.34 9.54 1.15
C PRO A 51 1.53 9.83 -0.11
N ILE A 52 1.50 8.87 -1.03
CA ILE A 52 0.67 8.91 -2.24
C ILE A 52 -0.25 7.69 -2.32
N SER A 53 -1.44 7.86 -2.89
CA SER A 53 -2.34 6.74 -3.19
C SER A 53 -1.73 5.81 -4.25
N LEU A 54 -1.95 4.50 -4.13
CA LEU A 54 -1.56 3.52 -5.16
C LEU A 54 -2.48 3.55 -6.40
N GLY A 55 -3.52 4.39 -6.40
CA GLY A 55 -4.35 4.67 -7.56
C GLY A 55 -5.23 3.49 -8.01
N PRO A 56 -6.02 3.65 -9.09
CA PRO A 56 -7.08 2.70 -9.47
C PRO A 56 -6.56 1.39 -10.09
N VAL A 57 -5.25 1.26 -10.29
CA VAL A 57 -4.64 -0.01 -10.70
C VAL A 57 -4.58 -0.99 -9.52
N VAL A 58 -4.33 -0.48 -8.31
CA VAL A 58 -4.26 -1.28 -7.09
C VAL A 58 -5.53 -1.12 -6.27
N ASN A 59 -5.92 0.12 -6.00
CA ASN A 59 -7.12 0.46 -5.25
C ASN A 59 -8.36 0.34 -6.14
N SER A 60 -9.49 0.16 -5.49
CA SER A 60 -10.80 -0.02 -6.07
C SER A 60 -11.81 0.88 -5.37
N VAL A 61 -13.06 0.86 -5.83
CA VAL A 61 -14.16 1.53 -5.11
C VAL A 61 -14.50 0.85 -3.78
N GLY A 62 -14.01 -0.38 -3.57
CA GLY A 62 -14.16 -1.13 -2.33
C GLY A 62 -13.19 -0.68 -1.24
N ALA A 63 -13.08 -1.51 -0.20
CA ALA A 63 -12.21 -1.28 0.93
C ALA A 63 -10.92 -2.10 0.76
N ASP A 64 -9.85 -1.49 0.25
CA ASP A 64 -8.55 -2.11 0.02
C ASP A 64 -7.62 -1.88 1.23
N ASN A 65 -7.17 -2.97 1.87
CA ASN A 65 -6.46 -2.89 3.16
C ASN A 65 -5.54 -4.07 3.44
N ARG A 66 -4.81 -3.98 4.58
CA ARG A 66 -3.90 -5.01 5.10
C ARG A 66 -2.90 -5.52 4.05
N PRO A 67 -2.06 -4.64 3.50
CA PRO A 67 -1.04 -5.01 2.54
C PRO A 67 -0.02 -5.99 3.13
N ALA A 68 0.55 -6.83 2.26
CA ALA A 68 1.70 -7.68 2.50
C ALA A 68 2.54 -7.74 1.21
N LEU A 69 3.85 -7.54 1.33
CA LEU A 69 4.77 -7.63 0.19
C LEU A 69 5.40 -9.01 0.11
N SER A 70 5.58 -9.52 -1.11
CA SER A 70 6.45 -10.66 -1.37
C SER A 70 7.89 -10.35 -0.98
N PHE A 71 8.68 -11.41 -0.79
CA PHE A 71 10.07 -11.31 -0.37
C PHE A 71 10.94 -10.41 -1.27
N ASP A 72 10.70 -10.45 -2.58
CA ASP A 72 11.40 -9.65 -3.59
C ASP A 72 10.69 -8.32 -3.89
N GLY A 73 9.56 -8.05 -3.23
CA GLY A 73 8.76 -6.83 -3.38
C GLY A 73 8.09 -6.68 -4.75
N THR A 74 7.92 -7.75 -5.52
CA THR A 74 7.26 -7.72 -6.84
C THR A 74 5.77 -8.02 -6.79
N GLU A 75 5.29 -8.64 -5.71
CA GLU A 75 3.87 -8.91 -5.48
C GLU A 75 3.39 -8.20 -4.20
N LEU A 76 2.24 -7.54 -4.31
CA LEU A 76 1.52 -6.93 -3.21
C LEU A 76 0.22 -7.71 -3.02
N TYR A 77 0.11 -8.43 -1.91
CA TYR A 77 -1.10 -9.10 -1.47
C TYR A 77 -1.89 -8.17 -0.54
N PHE A 78 -3.20 -8.14 -0.67
CA PHE A 78 -4.04 -7.27 0.14
C PHE A 78 -5.49 -7.76 0.16
N GLN A 79 -6.25 -7.33 1.16
CA GLN A 79 -7.67 -7.62 1.28
C GLN A 79 -8.49 -6.56 0.53
N SER A 80 -9.55 -6.97 -0.16
CA SER A 80 -10.47 -6.04 -0.83
C SER A 80 -11.92 -6.50 -0.70
N THR A 81 -12.82 -5.53 -0.64
CA THR A 81 -14.29 -5.74 -0.79
C THR A 81 -14.76 -5.43 -2.21
N ARG A 82 -13.85 -5.40 -3.20
CA ARG A 82 -14.21 -5.10 -4.59
C ARG A 82 -15.22 -6.11 -5.14
N SER A 83 -16.02 -5.68 -6.11
CA SER A 83 -17.01 -6.53 -6.75
C SER A 83 -16.36 -7.72 -7.49
N GLY A 84 -17.12 -8.81 -7.60
CA GLY A 84 -16.65 -10.05 -8.23
C GLY A 84 -15.78 -10.95 -7.33
N GLY A 85 -15.67 -10.62 -6.04
CA GLY A 85 -15.09 -11.47 -5.02
C GLY A 85 -15.96 -12.68 -4.64
N PHE A 86 -15.40 -13.59 -3.85
CA PHE A 86 -16.07 -14.80 -3.36
C PHE A 86 -16.77 -14.57 -2.02
N GLY A 87 -16.33 -13.61 -1.22
CA GLY A 87 -16.83 -13.34 0.12
C GLY A 87 -16.91 -11.84 0.44
N ALA A 88 -16.92 -11.52 1.74
CA ALA A 88 -17.01 -10.12 2.19
C ALA A 88 -15.68 -9.37 2.08
N GLN A 89 -14.56 -10.05 2.33
CA GLN A 89 -13.20 -9.55 2.14
C GLN A 89 -12.35 -10.65 1.53
N ASP A 90 -11.96 -10.47 0.28
CA ASP A 90 -11.17 -11.45 -0.47
C ASP A 90 -9.72 -11.03 -0.62
N LEU A 91 -8.86 -12.01 -0.89
CA LEU A 91 -7.44 -11.79 -1.13
C LEU A 91 -7.19 -11.46 -2.60
N TYR A 92 -6.52 -10.35 -2.86
CA TYR A 92 -6.08 -9.93 -4.18
C TYR A 92 -4.56 -9.77 -4.22
N VAL A 93 -4.02 -9.81 -5.44
CA VAL A 93 -2.60 -9.57 -5.70
C VAL A 93 -2.45 -8.55 -6.82
N SER A 94 -1.53 -7.60 -6.62
CA SER A 94 -1.01 -6.74 -7.68
C SER A 94 0.46 -7.05 -7.90
N ARG A 95 0.92 -6.94 -9.15
CA ARG A 95 2.28 -7.27 -9.56
C ARG A 95 2.96 -6.08 -10.20
N ARG A 96 4.24 -5.93 -9.91
CA ARG A 96 5.11 -4.97 -10.59
C ARG A 96 6.40 -5.63 -11.05
N THR A 97 7.07 -4.98 -11.98
CA THR A 97 8.46 -5.32 -12.30
C THR A 97 9.35 -5.07 -11.09
N LYS A 98 10.38 -5.90 -10.93
CA LYS A 98 11.37 -5.73 -9.87
C LYS A 98 12.01 -4.37 -10.01
N LEU A 99 11.98 -3.60 -8.92
CA LEU A 99 12.65 -2.31 -8.87
C LEU A 99 14.15 -2.52 -9.06
N LYS A 100 14.76 -1.72 -9.92
CA LYS A 100 16.22 -1.70 -10.04
C LYS A 100 16.77 -1.22 -8.70
N GLN A 101 17.68 -1.99 -8.12
CA GLN A 101 18.45 -1.49 -6.99
C GLN A 101 19.33 -0.34 -7.49
N PRO A 102 19.53 0.72 -6.69
CA PRO A 102 20.61 1.65 -6.95
C PRO A 102 21.92 0.87 -7.01
N ASP A 103 22.80 1.20 -7.96
CA ASP A 103 24.15 0.65 -8.05
C ASP A 103 24.96 0.92 -6.77
#